data_AF-A0A645HPD5-F1
#
_entry.id   AF-A0A645HPD5-F1
#
_cell.length_a   1.000
_cell.length_b   1.000
_cell.length_c   1.000
_cell.angle_alpha   90.00
_cell.angle_beta   90.00
_cell.angle_gamma   90.00
#
_symmetry.space_group_name_H-M   'P 1'
#
loop_
_entity.id
_entity.type
_entity.pdbx_description
1 polymer ?
#
loop_
_entity_poly.entity_id
_entity_poly.type
_entity_poly.pdbx_seq_one_letter_code
_entity_poly.pdbx_strand_id
1 'polypeptide(L)'
;MAHKLNECGTASGHIYRQGLGEFFLDDMWRYEAAIQIPTPAVQQALLKFLSAPTVLRLQNEPYSMVSYVWSSKYQQSNQWATETLAAAMEPATIQNRAQAQAWLQARGYEPGALIIRAFSRLGGRMTAANIAFDDHPNEKRFASRIETVTVDSVTQWLQRTQLASAVRTVQ
;
A
#
# COMPACT_ATOMS: atom_id res chain seq x y z
N MET A 1 1.68 -11.22 11.29
CA MET A 1 1.52 -10.36 10.10
C MET A 1 2.25 -9.05 10.34
N ALA A 2 2.87 -8.45 9.33
CA ALA A 2 3.35 -7.06 9.41
C ALA A 2 2.44 -6.18 8.55
N HIS A 3 2.01 -5.03 9.06
CA HIS A 3 1.17 -4.07 8.33
C HIS A 3 1.48 -2.64 8.75
N LYS A 4 1.22 -1.69 7.85
CA LYS A 4 1.31 -0.26 8.14
C LYS A 4 -0.08 0.28 8.43
N LEU A 5 -0.26 0.92 9.58
CA LEU A 5 -1.50 1.58 9.97
C LEU A 5 -1.22 3.04 10.34
N ASN A 6 -2.20 3.92 10.16
CA ASN A 6 -2.17 5.23 10.78
C ASN A 6 -2.71 5.13 12.21
N GLU A 7 -2.20 5.96 13.11
CA GLU A 7 -2.85 6.11 14.41
C GLU A 7 -4.21 6.80 14.21
N CYS A 8 -5.21 6.37 14.97
CA CYS A 8 -6.57 6.85 14.83
C CYS A 8 -6.63 8.38 15.00
N GLY A 9 -7.11 9.08 13.97
CA GLY A 9 -7.26 10.54 14.00
C GLY A 9 -5.97 11.33 13.77
N THR A 10 -4.85 10.71 13.41
CA THR A 10 -3.57 11.40 13.12
C THR A 10 -3.09 11.20 11.68
N ALA A 11 -2.03 11.93 11.32
CA ALA A 11 -1.29 11.78 10.06
C ALA A 11 -0.01 10.93 10.24
N SER A 12 0.16 10.24 11.37
CA SER A 12 1.35 9.43 11.67
C SER A 12 1.07 7.95 11.40
N GLY A 13 1.98 7.29 10.68
CA GLY A 13 1.84 5.90 10.27
C GLY A 13 3.05 5.03 10.62
N HIS A 14 2.79 3.94 11.35
CA HIS A 14 3.81 3.01 11.87
C HIS A 14 3.61 1.60 11.34
N ILE A 15 4.67 0.78 11.43
CA ILE A 15 4.60 -0.66 11.11
C ILE A 15 4.31 -1.42 12.40
N TYR A 16 3.27 -2.24 12.37
CA TYR A 16 2.89 -3.10 13.47
C TYR A 16 3.10 -4.56 13.09
N ARG A 17 3.37 -5.38 14.11
CA ARG A 17 3.37 -6.84 14.00
C ARG A 17 2.29 -7.40 14.90
N GLN A 18 1.24 -7.93 14.30
CA GLN A 18 0.08 -8.49 15.01
C GLN A 18 -0.31 -9.85 14.42
N GLY A 19 -1.07 -10.64 15.17
CA GLY A 19 -1.66 -11.88 14.65
C GLY A 19 -2.79 -11.59 13.65
N LEU A 20 -3.25 -12.62 12.95
CA LEU A 20 -4.40 -12.49 12.04
C LEU A 20 -5.71 -12.29 12.83
N GLY A 21 -5.82 -12.84 14.04
CA GLY A 21 -6.99 -12.64 14.90
C GLY A 21 -7.18 -11.16 15.22
N GLU A 22 -6.14 -10.49 15.70
CA GLU A 22 -6.17 -9.05 16.01
C GLU A 22 -6.50 -8.19 14.79
N PHE A 23 -6.13 -8.63 13.58
CA PHE A 23 -6.46 -7.93 12.33
C PHE A 23 -7.95 -8.06 11.95
N PHE A 24 -8.55 -9.24 12.17
CA PHE A 24 -9.96 -9.50 11.81
C PHE A 24 -10.97 -9.16 12.91
N LEU A 25 -10.51 -8.79 14.11
CA LEU A 25 -11.35 -8.34 15.22
C LEU A 25 -11.83 -6.89 15.09
N ASP A 26 -11.55 -6.21 13.97
CA ASP A 26 -12.07 -4.88 13.65
C ASP A 26 -13.52 -4.96 13.11
N ASP A 27 -14.26 -3.85 13.20
CA ASP A 27 -15.66 -3.75 12.74
C ASP A 27 -15.74 -3.77 11.20
N MET A 28 -15.73 -4.97 10.63
CA MET A 28 -15.85 -5.15 9.20
C MET A 28 -17.26 -4.84 8.70
N TRP A 29 -17.36 -3.99 7.67
CA TRP A 29 -18.61 -3.73 6.95
C TRP A 29 -19.18 -4.98 6.26
N ARG A 30 -18.29 -5.86 5.79
CA ARG A 30 -18.60 -7.19 5.23
C ARG A 30 -17.56 -8.19 5.71
N TYR A 31 -18.01 -9.37 6.13
CA TYR A 31 -17.16 -10.50 6.49
C TYR A 31 -16.65 -11.20 5.22
N GLU A 32 -15.89 -10.48 4.40
CA GLU A 32 -15.28 -11.00 3.18
C GLU A 32 -13.80 -10.59 3.15
N ALA A 33 -12.93 -11.53 2.82
CA ALA A 33 -11.50 -11.28 2.63
C ALA A 33 -11.05 -11.70 1.23
N ALA A 34 -10.23 -10.85 0.61
CA ALA A 34 -9.53 -11.19 -0.63
C ALA A 34 -8.12 -11.68 -0.28
N ILE A 35 -7.77 -12.88 -0.72
CA ILE A 35 -6.47 -13.51 -0.51
C ILE A 35 -5.80 -13.69 -1.86
N GLN A 36 -4.55 -13.24 -1.96
CA GLN A 36 -3.69 -13.51 -3.11
C GLN A 36 -2.39 -14.14 -2.61
N ILE A 37 -2.09 -15.35 -3.08
CA ILE A 37 -0.92 -16.11 -2.60
C ILE A 37 0.27 -15.78 -3.52
N PRO A 38 1.37 -15.17 -3.02
CA PRO A 38 2.56 -14.93 -3.82
C PRO A 38 3.22 -16.23 -4.27
N THR A 39 4.04 -16.19 -5.32
CA THR A 39 4.81 -17.38 -5.73
C THR A 39 5.78 -17.82 -4.64
N PRO A 40 6.24 -19.09 -4.63
CA PRO A 40 7.18 -19.57 -3.61
C PRO A 40 8.46 -18.70 -3.50
N ALA A 41 8.98 -18.20 -4.63
CA ALA A 41 10.13 -17.30 -4.64
C ALA A 41 9.83 -15.97 -3.93
N VAL A 42 8.68 -15.36 -4.22
CA VAL A 42 8.24 -14.12 -3.55
C VAL A 42 7.99 -14.36 -2.06
N GLN A 43 7.38 -15.48 -1.68
CA GLN A 43 7.16 -15.85 -0.28
C GLN A 43 8.47 -15.96 0.49
N GLN A 44 9.49 -16.64 -0.07
CA GLN A 44 10.80 -16.78 0.57
C GLN A 44 11.51 -15.43 0.74
N ALA A 45 11.49 -14.60 -0.31
CA ALA A 45 12.05 -13.25 -0.27
C ALA A 45 11.38 -12.38 0.82
N LEU A 46 10.04 -12.36 0.82
CA LEU A 46 9.26 -11.64 1.83
C LEU A 46 9.51 -12.20 3.23
N LEU A 47 9.53 -13.51 3.43
CA LEU A 47 9.78 -14.12 4.74
C LEU A 47 11.12 -13.66 5.32
N LYS A 48 12.18 -13.65 4.50
CA LYS A 48 13.51 -13.18 4.93
C LYS A 48 13.49 -11.71 5.31
N PHE A 49 12.91 -10.86 4.47
CA PHE A 49 12.86 -9.40 4.68
C PHE A 49 11.97 -9.02 5.88
N LEU A 50 10.78 -9.62 5.95
CA LEU A 50 9.78 -9.41 6.98
C LEU A 50 10.13 -10.09 8.29
N SER A 51 11.18 -10.89 8.41
CA SER A 51 11.61 -11.44 9.71
C SER A 51 12.77 -10.65 10.33
N ALA A 52 13.39 -9.76 9.56
CA ALA A 52 14.52 -8.96 10.00
C ALA A 52 14.10 -7.53 10.38
N PRO A 53 14.95 -6.79 11.13
CA PRO A 53 14.73 -5.36 11.41
C PRO A 53 14.61 -4.50 10.14
N THR A 54 15.09 -5.00 9.00
CA THR A 54 14.98 -4.35 7.69
C THR A 54 13.53 -4.11 7.25
N VAL A 55 12.54 -4.75 7.88
CA VAL A 55 11.11 -4.45 7.66
C VAL A 55 10.78 -2.96 7.82
N LEU A 56 11.53 -2.22 8.65
CA LEU A 56 11.34 -0.78 8.87
C LEU A 56 12.08 0.09 7.87
N ARG A 57 12.95 -0.48 7.00
CA ARG A 57 13.85 0.26 6.11
C ARG A 57 13.14 1.32 5.27
N LEU A 58 11.94 0.99 4.79
CA LEU A 58 11.16 1.84 3.89
C LEU A 58 9.98 2.52 4.58
N GLN A 59 9.87 2.44 5.91
CA GLN A 59 8.81 3.13 6.63
C GLN A 59 9.01 4.65 6.53
N ASN A 60 7.95 5.35 6.14
CA ASN A 60 7.85 6.79 6.21
C ASN A 60 6.68 7.17 7.11
N GLU A 61 6.92 7.93 8.17
CA GLU A 61 5.88 8.24 9.16
C GLU A 61 4.75 9.12 8.60
N PRO A 62 5.01 10.22 7.87
CA PRO A 62 3.95 11.01 7.28
C PRO A 62 3.03 10.14 6.42
N TYR A 63 1.79 10.02 6.88
CA TYR A 63 0.80 9.13 6.32
C TYR A 63 -0.26 9.93 5.58
N SER A 64 -0.58 9.49 4.37
CA SER A 64 -1.84 9.87 3.74
C SER A 64 -2.47 8.71 3.00
N MET A 65 -3.75 8.41 3.30
CA MET A 65 -4.53 7.33 2.68
C MET A 65 -4.61 7.47 1.16
N VAL A 66 -4.49 8.68 0.66
CA VAL A 66 -4.55 9.03 -0.77
C VAL A 66 -3.21 9.52 -1.30
N SER A 67 -2.09 9.24 -0.61
CA SER A 67 -0.76 9.65 -1.05
C SER A 67 -0.47 9.32 -2.51
N TYR A 68 0.23 10.23 -3.18
CA TYR A 68 0.63 10.05 -4.57
C TYR A 68 1.60 8.88 -4.67
N VAL A 69 1.29 7.94 -5.58
CA VAL A 69 2.05 6.69 -5.76
C VAL A 69 3.56 6.89 -5.93
N TRP A 70 3.99 8.00 -6.54
CA TRP A 70 5.41 8.28 -6.86
C TRP A 70 6.00 9.41 -6.04
N SER A 71 5.27 9.87 -5.01
CA SER A 71 5.82 10.79 -4.03
C SER A 71 6.53 10.03 -2.92
N SER A 72 7.56 10.66 -2.36
CA SER A 72 8.19 10.23 -1.11
C SER A 72 7.65 10.97 0.12
N LYS A 73 6.82 12.01 -0.06
CA LYS A 73 6.34 12.89 1.01
C LYS A 73 5.46 12.16 2.01
N TYR A 74 4.46 11.42 1.52
CA TYR A 74 3.58 10.59 2.33
C TYR A 74 3.72 9.11 1.98
N GLN A 75 3.22 8.23 2.85
CA GLN A 75 3.13 6.80 2.59
C GLN A 75 1.85 6.21 3.17
N GLN A 76 1.11 5.45 2.36
CA GLN A 76 -0.01 4.61 2.81
C GLN A 76 0.33 3.12 2.89
N SER A 77 -0.62 2.32 3.40
CA SER A 77 -0.43 0.92 3.74
C SER A 77 -0.10 0.02 2.55
N ASN A 78 -0.85 0.13 1.45
CA ASN A 78 -0.59 -0.60 0.21
C ASN A 78 0.74 -0.16 -0.42
N GLN A 79 1.05 1.15 -0.37
CA GLN A 79 2.31 1.66 -0.90
C GLN A 79 3.51 1.06 -0.15
N TRP A 80 3.45 1.03 1.18
CA TRP A 80 4.47 0.35 1.99
C TRP A 80 4.56 -1.14 1.66
N ALA A 81 3.43 -1.83 1.47
CA ALA A 81 3.43 -3.26 1.12
C ALA A 81 4.10 -3.51 -0.24
N THR A 82 3.81 -2.70 -1.27
CA THR A 82 4.43 -2.81 -2.60
C THR A 82 5.90 -2.43 -2.61
N GLU A 83 6.29 -1.38 -1.88
CA GLU A 83 7.70 -0.96 -1.76
C GLU A 83 8.51 -2.00 -0.97
N THR A 84 7.91 -2.60 0.07
CA THR A 84 8.49 -3.71 0.83
C THR A 84 8.68 -4.95 -0.04
N LEU A 85 7.72 -5.27 -0.91
CA LEU A 85 7.89 -6.35 -1.88
C LEU A 85 9.08 -6.08 -2.80
N ALA A 86 9.21 -4.87 -3.36
CA ALA A 86 10.36 -4.51 -4.17
C ALA A 86 11.67 -4.72 -3.40
N ALA A 87 11.77 -4.18 -2.18
CA ALA A 87 12.94 -4.33 -1.32
C ALA A 87 13.24 -5.78 -0.92
N ALA A 88 12.21 -6.63 -0.78
CA ALA A 88 12.39 -8.04 -0.51
C ALA A 88 12.95 -8.79 -1.74
N MET A 89 12.51 -8.42 -2.94
CA MET A 89 12.95 -9.03 -4.19
C MET A 89 14.37 -8.62 -4.58
N GLU A 90 14.78 -7.38 -4.29
CA GLU A 90 16.12 -6.86 -4.62
C GLU A 90 16.80 -6.21 -3.38
N PRO A 91 17.05 -6.97 -2.30
CA PRO A 91 17.42 -6.41 -0.99
C PRO A 91 18.80 -5.77 -0.93
N ALA A 92 19.67 -6.10 -1.89
CA ALA A 92 21.02 -5.55 -2.02
C ALA A 92 21.03 -4.16 -2.69
N THR A 93 20.10 -3.90 -3.61
CA THR A 93 20.08 -2.67 -4.41
C THR A 93 19.03 -1.67 -3.92
N ILE A 94 17.90 -2.16 -3.41
CA ILE A 94 16.80 -1.31 -2.93
C ILE A 94 16.98 -1.01 -1.44
N GLN A 95 17.53 0.17 -1.18
CA GLN A 95 17.82 0.69 0.15
C GLN A 95 16.88 1.81 0.58
N ASN A 96 16.16 2.44 -0.35
CA ASN A 96 15.23 3.53 -0.07
C ASN A 96 13.96 3.50 -0.93
N ARG A 97 12.98 4.34 -0.58
CA ARG A 97 11.66 4.39 -1.24
C ARG A 97 11.76 4.76 -2.72
N ALA A 98 12.64 5.68 -3.10
CA ALA A 98 12.81 6.09 -4.49
C ALA A 98 13.29 4.91 -5.36
N GLN A 99 14.22 4.10 -4.86
CA GLN A 99 14.68 2.88 -5.55
C GLN A 99 13.56 1.83 -5.65
N ALA A 100 12.76 1.66 -4.61
CA ALA A 100 11.61 0.76 -4.64
C ALA A 100 10.57 1.21 -5.68
N GLN A 101 10.27 2.51 -5.73
CA GLN A 101 9.36 3.10 -6.72
C GLN A 101 9.90 2.97 -8.15
N ALA A 102 11.19 3.20 -8.37
CA ALA A 102 11.83 2.98 -9.66
C ALA A 102 11.75 1.51 -10.10
N TRP A 103 11.95 0.56 -9.17
CA TRP A 103 11.79 -0.86 -9.45
C TRP A 103 10.34 -1.21 -9.81
N LEU A 104 9.36 -0.64 -9.11
CA LEU A 104 7.94 -0.83 -9.42
C LEU A 104 7.61 -0.31 -10.82
N GLN A 105 8.08 0.88 -11.19
CA GLN A 105 7.93 1.43 -12.54
C GLN A 105 8.59 0.52 -13.60
N ALA A 106 9.81 0.05 -13.35
CA ALA A 106 10.52 -0.86 -14.25
C ALA A 106 9.83 -2.22 -14.39
N ARG A 107 9.12 -2.69 -13.35
CA ARG A 107 8.23 -3.87 -13.39
C ARG A 107 6.82 -3.53 -13.87
N GLY A 108 6.66 -2.36 -14.47
CA GLY A 108 5.45 -1.90 -15.10
C GLY A 108 4.27 -1.75 -14.15
N TYR A 109 4.47 -1.45 -12.87
CA TYR A 109 3.37 -1.16 -11.94
C TYR A 109 2.55 0.04 -12.42
N GLU A 110 1.23 -0.13 -12.46
CA GLU A 110 0.29 0.92 -12.86
C GLU A 110 -0.55 1.34 -11.64
N PRO A 111 -0.54 2.63 -11.26
CA PRO A 111 -1.32 3.09 -10.13
C PRO A 111 -2.83 3.03 -10.42
N GLY A 112 -3.60 2.77 -9.36
CA GLY A 112 -5.03 2.98 -9.38
C GLY A 112 -5.34 4.48 -9.37
N ALA A 113 -6.57 4.81 -9.78
CA ALA A 113 -7.05 6.17 -9.74
C ALA A 113 -8.37 6.25 -8.99
N LEU A 114 -8.41 7.05 -7.93
CA LEU A 114 -9.64 7.38 -7.24
C LEU A 114 -10.27 8.58 -7.95
N ILE A 115 -11.45 8.38 -8.52
CA ILE A 115 -12.23 9.45 -9.13
C ILE A 115 -13.04 10.13 -8.02
N ILE A 116 -12.67 11.35 -7.67
CA ILE A 116 -13.39 12.14 -6.67
C ILE A 116 -14.63 12.78 -7.30
N ARG A 117 -15.63 11.97 -7.69
CA ARG A 117 -16.96 12.47 -8.08
C ARG A 117 -17.98 12.45 -6.93
N ALA A 118 -17.59 11.96 -5.75
CA ALA A 118 -18.50 11.53 -4.70
C ALA A 118 -18.20 12.13 -3.31
N PHE A 119 -18.07 13.46 -3.22
CA PHE A 119 -18.13 14.13 -1.91
C PHE A 119 -19.46 13.88 -1.18
N SER A 120 -20.50 13.40 -1.87
CA SER A 120 -21.84 13.14 -1.32
C SER A 120 -22.11 11.70 -0.89
N ARG A 121 -21.12 10.78 -0.89
CA ARG A 121 -21.35 9.39 -0.43
C ARG A 121 -20.38 8.83 0.62
N LEU A 122 -19.35 9.57 1.01
CA LEU A 122 -18.64 9.33 2.27
C LEU A 122 -19.20 10.26 3.36
N GLY A 123 -20.36 9.90 3.90
CA GLY A 123 -20.93 10.47 5.13
C GLY A 123 -20.13 10.13 6.39
N GLY A 124 -18.82 9.97 6.28
CA GLY A 124 -17.91 9.63 7.37
C GLY A 124 -16.56 10.29 7.16
N ARG A 125 -16.40 11.49 7.72
CA ARG A 125 -15.11 12.13 8.05
C ARG A 125 -14.23 12.56 6.87
N MET A 126 -14.71 13.54 6.09
CA MET A 126 -13.87 14.37 5.20
C MET A 126 -12.99 15.38 5.96
N THR A 127 -12.80 15.20 7.27
CA THR A 127 -11.88 15.90 8.17
C THR A 127 -10.75 14.98 8.65
N ALA A 128 -10.51 13.85 7.98
CA ALA A 128 -9.57 12.86 8.45
C ALA A 128 -8.13 13.40 8.32
N ALA A 129 -7.42 13.47 9.46
CA ALA A 129 -6.04 13.96 9.54
C ALA A 129 -5.05 13.23 8.61
N ASN A 130 -5.44 12.09 8.05
CA ASN A 130 -4.66 11.25 7.14
C ASN A 130 -4.97 11.50 5.64
N ILE A 131 -5.58 12.62 5.24
CA ILE A 131 -5.82 12.97 3.83
C ILE A 131 -5.01 14.21 3.44
N ALA A 132 -4.09 14.07 2.47
CA ALA A 132 -3.27 15.14 1.93
C ALA A 132 -3.22 15.05 0.40
N PHE A 133 -3.15 16.19 -0.27
CA PHE A 133 -3.13 16.29 -1.75
C PHE A 133 -1.94 17.09 -2.29
N ASP A 134 -1.13 17.64 -1.41
CA ASP A 134 0.00 18.52 -1.71
C ASP A 134 1.28 17.76 -2.08
N ASP A 135 1.15 16.46 -2.38
CA ASP A 135 2.17 15.60 -2.97
C ASP A 135 1.80 15.10 -4.38
N HIS A 136 0.59 15.43 -4.87
CA HIS A 136 0.18 15.14 -6.24
C HIS A 136 0.70 16.20 -7.22
N PRO A 137 1.10 15.80 -8.45
CA PRO A 137 1.36 16.75 -9.52
C PRO A 137 0.13 17.63 -9.78
N ASN A 138 0.34 18.94 -9.97
CA ASN A 138 -0.75 19.91 -10.14
C ASN A 138 -1.75 19.48 -11.24
N GLU A 139 -1.26 19.02 -12.39
CA GLU A 139 -2.08 18.55 -13.51
C GLU A 139 -3.04 17.41 -13.11
N LYS A 140 -2.61 16.52 -12.20
CA LYS A 140 -3.42 15.39 -11.71
C LYS A 140 -4.39 15.81 -10.61
N ARG A 141 -3.97 16.75 -9.75
CA ARG A 141 -4.81 17.29 -8.65
C ARG A 141 -6.10 17.95 -9.16
N PHE A 142 -6.03 18.66 -10.30
CA PHE A 142 -7.20 19.37 -10.85
C PHE A 142 -8.10 18.50 -11.76
N ALA A 143 -7.65 17.31 -12.15
CA ALA A 143 -8.41 16.40 -13.02
C ALA A 143 -9.42 15.49 -12.28
N SER A 144 -9.69 15.76 -10.99
CA SER A 144 -10.50 14.90 -10.09
C SER A 144 -10.00 13.45 -10.01
N ARG A 145 -8.73 13.20 -10.35
CA ARG A 145 -8.11 11.89 -10.46
C ARG A 145 -6.90 11.82 -9.52
N ILE A 146 -7.08 11.18 -8.37
CA ILE A 146 -6.00 10.91 -7.42
C ILE A 146 -5.35 9.60 -7.82
N GLU A 147 -4.10 9.64 -8.26
CA GLU A 147 -3.33 8.42 -8.50
C GLU A 147 -2.67 7.92 -7.21
N THR A 148 -3.04 6.73 -6.78
CA THR A 148 -2.54 6.13 -5.54
C THR A 148 -2.43 4.60 -5.67
N VAL A 149 -1.93 3.92 -4.63
CA VAL A 149 -1.82 2.46 -4.58
C VAL A 149 -3.11 1.85 -4.04
N THR A 150 -3.95 1.32 -4.91
CA THR A 150 -5.21 0.66 -4.54
C THR A 150 -5.03 -0.85 -4.41
N VAL A 151 -5.93 -1.53 -3.69
CA VAL A 151 -5.92 -3.00 -3.63
C VAL A 151 -6.06 -3.60 -5.03
N ASP A 152 -6.93 -3.03 -5.87
CA ASP A 152 -7.14 -3.48 -7.26
C ASP A 152 -5.86 -3.34 -8.10
N SER A 153 -5.20 -2.18 -8.04
CA SER A 153 -3.96 -1.95 -8.79
C SER A 153 -2.84 -2.90 -8.36
N VAL A 154 -2.73 -3.21 -7.06
CA VAL A 154 -1.76 -4.17 -6.55
C VAL A 154 -2.07 -5.59 -7.01
N THR A 155 -3.31 -6.04 -6.81
CA THR A 155 -3.69 -7.44 -7.12
C THR A 155 -3.64 -7.74 -8.62
N GLN A 156 -4.09 -6.80 -9.46
CA GLN A 156 -3.99 -6.90 -10.91
C GLN A 156 -2.53 -6.92 -11.37
N TRP A 157 -1.69 -6.04 -10.82
CA TRP A 157 -0.25 -6.02 -11.13
C TRP A 157 0.44 -7.33 -10.74
N LEU A 158 0.22 -7.82 -9.52
CA LEU A 158 0.80 -9.08 -9.05
C LEU A 158 0.41 -10.27 -9.93
N GLN A 159 -0.85 -10.32 -10.37
CA GLN A 159 -1.34 -11.38 -11.24
C GLN A 159 -0.73 -11.29 -12.64
N ARG A 160 -0.75 -10.12 -13.29
CA ARG A 160 -0.22 -9.97 -14.67
C ARG A 160 1.30 -10.13 -14.76
N THR A 161 2.01 -9.83 -13.67
CA THR A 161 3.46 -10.03 -13.56
C THR A 161 3.83 -11.43 -13.04
N GLN A 162 2.84 -12.29 -12.80
CA GLN A 162 3.01 -13.65 -12.30
C GLN A 162 3.79 -13.72 -10.97
N LEU A 163 3.70 -12.66 -10.15
CA LEU A 163 4.29 -12.61 -8.81
C LEU A 163 3.36 -13.22 -7.76
N ALA A 164 2.07 -13.36 -8.07
CA ALA A 164 1.10 -14.04 -7.23
C ALA A 164 0.05 -14.78 -8.05
N SER A 165 -0.64 -15.70 -7.40
CA SER A 165 -1.84 -16.38 -7.92
C SER A 165 -3.00 -15.40 -8.18
N ALA A 166 -4.06 -15.88 -8.83
CA ALA A 166 -5.31 -15.13 -8.90
C ALA A 166 -5.89 -14.90 -7.50
N VAL A 167 -6.60 -13.78 -7.33
CA VAL A 167 -7.30 -13.44 -6.08
C VAL A 167 -8.37 -14.49 -5.78
N ARG A 168 -8.47 -14.89 -4.51
CA ARG A 168 -9.53 -15.75 -3.97
C ARG A 168 -10.30 -14.97 -2.93
N THR A 169 -11.62 -14.99 -3.00
CA THR A 169 -12.47 -14.44 -1.95
C THR A 169 -12.81 -15.54 -0.95
N VAL A 170 -12.69 -15.23 0.34
CA VAL A 170 -13.14 -16.07 1.45
C VAL A 170 -14.22 -15.32 2.24
N GLN A 171 -15.19 -16.07 2.76
CA GLN A 171 -16.31 -15.61 3.57
C GLN A 171 -16.32 -16.37 4.89
#